data_AF-A0A3D5K6F4-F1
#
_entry.id   AF-A0A3D5K6F4-F1
#
_cell.length_a   1.000
_cell.length_b   1.000
_cell.length_c   1.000
_cell.angle_alpha   90.00
_cell.angle_beta   90.00
_cell.angle_gamma   90.00
#
_symmetry.space_group_name_H-M   'P 1'
#
loop_
_entity.id
_entity.type
_entity.pdbx_description
1 polymer ?
#
loop_
_entity_poly.entity_id
_entity_poly.type
_entity_poly.pdbx_seq_one_letter_code
_entity_poly.pdbx_strand_id
1 'polypeptide(L)' 'DVASFDTETFLVDSTDPTDLVDVLDEVAGSPGSWINVEPDVDDSLRADVPGLFAWFSARGSQVPVATFVAGSGRNVP' A
#
# COMPACT_ATOMS: atom_id res chain seq x y z
N ASP A 1 8.76 -5.96 26.22
CA ASP A 1 9.06 -5.04 25.11
C ASP A 1 7.83 -4.82 24.26
N VAL A 2 7.44 -3.56 24.07
CA VAL A 2 6.38 -3.18 23.14
C VAL A 2 7.05 -3.00 21.78
N ALA A 3 6.62 -3.73 20.77
CA ALA A 3 7.08 -3.51 19.40
C ALA A 3 6.64 -2.09 18.97
N SER A 4 7.61 -1.27 18.56
CA SER A 4 7.37 0.03 17.93
C SER A 4 7.56 -0.14 16.43
N PHE A 5 6.62 0.38 15.65
CA PHE A 5 6.71 0.42 14.20
C PHE A 5 6.65 1.88 13.78
N ASP A 6 7.62 2.31 12.99
CA ASP A 6 7.54 3.59 12.29
C ASP A 6 6.71 3.38 11.02
N THR A 7 5.78 4.30 10.76
CA THR A 7 4.92 4.26 9.57
C THR A 7 5.09 5.57 8.82
N GLU A 8 5.37 5.47 7.54
CA GLU A 8 5.43 6.60 6.62
C GLU A 8 4.41 6.38 5.49
N THR A 9 3.90 7.48 4.93
CA THR A 9 2.94 7.46 3.83
C THR A 9 3.38 8.47 2.79
N PHE A 10 3.41 8.04 1.54
CA PHE A 10 3.80 8.83 0.38
C PHE A 10 2.78 8.61 -0.73
N LEU A 11 2.49 9.69 -1.46
CA LEU A 11 1.65 9.64 -2.65
C LEU A 11 2.55 9.46 -3.86
N VAL A 12 2.22 8.49 -4.71
CA VAL A 12 2.92 8.24 -5.96
C VAL A 12 2.03 8.63 -7.13
N ASP A 13 2.60 9.27 -8.14
CA ASP A 13 1.89 9.55 -9.39
C ASP A 13 1.57 8.23 -10.12
N SER A 14 0.29 7.94 -10.32
CA SER A 14 -0.15 6.75 -11.06
C SER A 14 0.34 6.70 -12.51
N THR A 15 0.79 7.81 -13.08
CA THR A 15 1.33 7.91 -14.44
C THR A 15 2.86 7.80 -14.51
N ASP A 16 3.53 7.89 -13.36
CA ASP A 16 4.98 7.73 -13.23
C ASP A 16 5.33 6.76 -12.07
N PRO A 17 5.65 5.50 -12.38
CA PRO A 17 5.89 4.50 -11.36
C PRO A 17 7.28 4.61 -10.70
N THR A 18 8.14 5.56 -11.09
CA THR A 18 9.52 5.65 -10.59
C THR A 18 9.58 5.73 -9.06
N ASP A 19 8.78 6.61 -8.45
CA ASP A 19 8.77 6.75 -6.98
C ASP A 19 8.28 5.47 -6.28
N LEU A 20 7.34 4.74 -6.89
CA LEU A 20 6.88 3.45 -6.34
C LEU A 20 7.99 2.40 -6.40
N VAL A 21 8.75 2.35 -7.49
CA VAL A 21 9.88 1.41 -7.64
C VAL A 21 10.96 1.69 -6.61
N ASP A 22 11.33 2.97 -6.43
CA ASP A 22 12.37 3.36 -5.47
C ASP A 22 12.00 2.95 -4.03
N VAL A 23 10.74 3.13 -3.64
CA VAL A 23 10.25 2.68 -2.33
C VAL A 23 10.24 1.15 -2.21
N LEU A 24 9.85 0.43 -3.26
CA LEU A 24 9.86 -1.04 -3.25
C LEU A 24 11.28 -1.59 -3.09
N ASP A 25 12.27 -0.95 -3.72
CA ASP A 25 13.69 -1.29 -3.58
C ASP A 25 14.20 -1.04 -2.15
N GLU A 26 13.77 0.06 -1.51
CA GLU A 26 14.09 0.34 -0.10
C GLU A 26 13.50 -0.72 0.85
N VAL A 27 12.22 -1.09 0.66
CA VAL A 27 11.56 -2.13 1.45
C VAL A 27 12.25 -3.47 1.24
N ALA A 28 12.61 -3.82 0.01
CA ALA A 28 13.33 -5.06 -0.28
C ALA A 28 14.69 -5.15 0.43
N GLY A 29 15.35 -4.01 0.65
CA GLY A 29 16.62 -3.90 1.39
C GLY A 29 16.48 -3.92 2.92
N SER A 30 15.26 -3.86 3.46
CA SER A 30 15.00 -3.62 4.89
C SER A 30 14.24 -4.79 5.54
N PRO A 31 14.93 -5.82 6.09
CA PRO A 31 14.30 -7.00 6.65
C PRO A 31 13.25 -6.68 7.73
N GLY A 32 12.07 -7.30 7.63
CA GLY A 32 10.95 -7.04 8.55
C GLY A 32 10.07 -5.85 8.15
N SER A 33 10.43 -5.14 7.09
CA SER A 33 9.62 -4.05 6.53
C SER A 33 8.59 -4.59 5.54
N TRP A 34 7.51 -3.83 5.37
CA TRP A 34 6.45 -4.10 4.43
C TRP A 34 5.82 -2.79 3.98
N ILE A 35 5.15 -2.82 2.84
CA ILE A 35 4.40 -1.69 2.30
C ILE A 35 3.03 -2.17 1.80
N ASN A 36 2.01 -1.37 2.07
CA ASN A 36 0.71 -1.48 1.41
C ASN A 36 0.63 -0.44 0.30
N VAL A 37 0.22 -0.87 -0.89
CA VAL A 37 -0.04 0.03 -2.02
C VAL A 37 -1.54 0.06 -2.26
N GLU A 38 -2.13 1.22 -2.04
CA GLU A 38 -3.55 1.47 -2.25
C GLU A 38 -3.76 2.69 -3.16
N PRO A 39 -4.84 2.70 -3.96
CA PRO A 39 -5.18 3.89 -4.74
C PRO A 39 -5.45 5.06 -3.79
N ASP A 40 -5.05 6.26 -4.20
CA ASP A 40 -5.50 7.48 -3.55
C ASP A 40 -6.99 7.70 -3.89
N VAL A 41 -7.81 7.83 -2.86
CA VAL A 41 -9.26 7.88 -2.99
C VAL A 41 -9.75 9.19 -2.38
N ASP A 42 -10.42 10.00 -3.19
CA ASP A 42 -11.12 11.18 -2.70
C ASP A 42 -12.40 10.74 -1.96
N ASP A 43 -12.31 10.76 -0.63
CA ASP A 43 -13.40 10.41 0.27
C ASP A 43 -14.68 11.24 0.06
N SER A 44 -14.57 12.44 -0.51
CA SER A 44 -15.73 13.26 -0.84
C SER A 44 -16.59 12.68 -1.97
N LEU A 45 -16.02 11.76 -2.77
CA LEU A 45 -16.72 11.04 -3.83
C LEU A 45 -17.45 9.79 -3.32
N ARG A 46 -17.41 9.49 -2.02
CA ARG A 46 -18.13 8.33 -1.46
C ARG A 46 -19.63 8.49 -1.68
N ALA A 47 -20.22 7.53 -2.38
CA ALA A 47 -21.67 7.39 -2.42
C ALA A 47 -22.17 6.89 -1.06
N ASP A 48 -23.36 7.35 -0.67
CA ASP A 48 -24.04 6.97 0.56
C ASP A 48 -24.67 5.57 0.38
N VAL A 49 -23.82 4.54 0.44
CA VAL A 49 -24.20 3.12 0.38
C VAL A 49 -23.98 2.45 1.73
N PRO A 50 -24.89 1.58 2.21
CA PRO A 50 -24.72 0.95 3.52
C PRO A 50 -23.54 -0.03 3.60
N GLY A 51 -22.83 -0.01 4.74
CA GLY A 51 -21.91 -1.06 5.16
C GLY A 51 -20.54 -1.08 4.45
N LEU A 52 -19.93 -2.26 4.37
CA LEU A 52 -18.57 -2.49 3.85
C LEU A 52 -18.34 -1.92 2.44
N PHE A 53 -19.40 -1.77 1.64
CA PHE A 53 -19.34 -1.27 0.27
C PHE A 53 -19.18 0.26 0.16
N ALA A 54 -19.43 1.02 1.23
CA ALA A 54 -19.21 2.47 1.27
C ALA A 54 -17.75 2.85 0.98
N TRP A 55 -16.82 2.01 1.43
CA TRP A 55 -15.41 2.21 1.16
C TRP A 55 -15.04 1.98 -0.31
N PHE A 56 -15.80 1.14 -1.03
CA PHE A 56 -15.57 0.86 -2.46
C PHE A 56 -16.19 1.92 -3.39
N SER A 57 -17.11 2.75 -2.90
CA SER A 57 -17.86 3.66 -3.76
C SER A 57 -17.03 4.84 -4.27
N ALA A 58 -16.11 5.38 -3.47
CA ALA A 58 -15.26 6.50 -3.88
C ALA A 58 -14.12 6.11 -4.83
N ARG A 59 -13.65 4.85 -4.78
CA ARG A 59 -12.49 4.37 -5.55
C ARG A 59 -12.80 3.91 -6.97
N GLY A 60 -14.08 3.82 -7.35
CA GLY A 60 -14.48 3.31 -8.66
C GLY A 60 -13.92 1.91 -8.95
N SER A 61 -13.31 1.74 -10.14
CA SER A 61 -12.70 0.46 -10.57
C SER A 61 -11.30 0.21 -9.99
N GLN A 62 -10.73 1.15 -9.23
CA GLN A 62 -9.42 0.97 -8.61
C GLN A 62 -9.54 -0.04 -7.46
N VAL A 63 -8.53 -0.90 -7.25
CA VAL A 63 -8.51 -1.94 -6.22
C VAL A 63 -7.19 -1.85 -5.47
N PRO A 64 -7.14 -2.08 -4.14
CA PRO A 64 -5.89 -2.25 -3.41
C PRO A 64 -4.95 -3.14 -4.21
N VAL A 65 -3.78 -2.60 -4.51
CA VAL A 65 -2.92 -3.16 -5.55
C VAL A 65 -2.24 -4.40 -4.99
N ALA A 66 -1.60 -4.26 -3.82
CA ALA A 66 -0.90 -5.35 -3.15
C ALA A 66 -0.36 -4.93 -1.76
N THR A 67 -0.02 -5.95 -0.97
CA THR A 67 0.93 -5.83 0.15
C THR A 67 2.25 -6.47 -0.29
N PHE A 68 3.34 -5.73 -0.19
CA PHE A 68 4.69 -6.23 -0.44
C PHE A 68 5.43 -6.37 0.88
N VAL A 69 6.11 -7.49 1.06
CA VAL A 69 6.89 -7.78 2.26
C VAL A 69 8.31 -8.03 1.83
N ALA A 70 9.27 -7.42 2.52
CA ALA A 70 10.68 -7.67 2.30
C ALA A 70 10.93 -9.19 2.34
N GLY A 71 11.53 -9.73 1.28
CA GLY A 71 11.80 -11.16 1.20
C GLY A 71 12.63 -11.59 2.41
N SER A 72 12.10 -12.49 3.25
CA SER A 72 12.96 -13.22 4.17
C SER A 72 13.86 -14.11 3.31
N GLY A 73 15.17 -14.18 3.58
CA GLY A 73 16.09 -15.13 2.95
C GLY A 73 15.67 -16.57 3.22
N ARG A 74 14.60 -17.01 2.55
CA ARG A 74 14.09 -18.36 2.61
C ARG A 74 15.06 -19.13 1.74
N ASN A 75 16.07 -19.70 2.36
CA ASN A 75 16.83 -20.78 1.76
C ASN A 75 15.81 -21.85 1.36
N VAL A 76 15.51 -21.91 0.07
CA VAL A 76 14.73 -23.00 -0.51
C VAL A 76 15.65 -24.23 -0.43
N PRO A 77 15.20 -25.34 0.16
CA PRO A 77 16.02 -26.55 0.28
C PRO A 77 16.41 -27.12 -1.09
#